data_AF-A0AAV4PJZ4-F1
#
_entry.id   AF-A0AAV4PJZ4-F1
#
_cell.length_a   1.000
_cell.length_b   1.000
_cell.length_c   1.000
_cell.angle_alpha   90.00
_cell.angle_beta   90.00
_cell.angle_gamma   90.00
#
_symmetry.space_group_name_H-M   'P 1'
#
loop_
_entity.id
_entity.type
_entity.pdbx_description
1 polymer ?
#
loop_
_entity_poly.entity_id
_entity_poly.type
_entity_poly.pdbx_seq_one_letter_code
_entity_poly.pdbx_strand_id
1 'polypeptide(L)'
;MFIYAFLILVVWGGAIATDDICKDGGGGEMCRNLSEVGYFQFPQRVADIDRMCPLVLKFMDCLKDYEDKCGAEKIYLINYSRRKVEALINLTNDICREDSPLRISLIANLNCMKNQIANHHSNCVDKIRDQLEKLEFYIQEFEQEQDMPSDMWLDYQCLYHALEIACYASDVSENCGKEAENVSMEILTRAEYLDDFCPQRSRESIIEVMKMLELELEDETDLKTLF
;
A
#
# COMPACT_ATOMS: atom_id res chain seq x y z
N MET A 1 6.41 45.96 -32.68
CA MET A 1 7.54 45.34 -33.41
C MET A 1 8.65 45.09 -32.40
N PHE A 2 8.78 43.82 -31.96
CA PHE A 2 9.93 43.16 -31.34
C PHE A 2 10.70 43.89 -30.23
N ILE A 3 10.43 43.52 -28.97
CA ILE A 3 11.37 43.04 -27.91
C ILE A 3 10.49 42.58 -26.72
N TYR A 4 9.77 41.46 -26.91
CA TYR A 4 9.06 40.73 -25.83
C TYR A 4 9.35 39.22 -25.91
N ALA A 5 10.43 38.83 -26.59
CA ALA A 5 10.71 37.43 -26.93
C ALA A 5 11.83 36.78 -26.09
N PHE A 6 12.33 37.42 -25.02
CA PHE A 6 13.49 36.88 -24.27
C PHE A 6 13.25 36.60 -22.78
N LEU A 7 12.00 36.63 -22.30
CA LEU A 7 11.67 36.19 -20.93
C LEU A 7 10.96 34.82 -20.86
N ILE A 8 10.82 34.13 -21.99
CA ILE A 8 10.20 32.78 -22.05
C ILE A 8 11.26 31.66 -22.07
N LEU A 9 12.57 31.98 -22.16
CA LEU A 9 13.62 30.95 -22.30
C LEU A 9 14.50 30.73 -21.06
N VAL A 10 14.22 31.36 -19.91
CA VAL A 10 15.00 31.14 -18.67
C VAL A 10 14.27 30.30 -17.61
N VAL A 11 13.01 29.91 -17.86
CA VAL A 11 12.32 28.91 -17.00
C VAL A 11 12.56 27.46 -17.49
N TRP A 12 13.29 27.28 -18.60
CA TRP A 12 13.69 25.97 -19.13
C TRP A 12 15.18 25.65 -18.87
N GLY A 13 15.72 26.18 -17.75
CA GLY A 13 17.08 25.90 -17.28
C GLY A 13 17.17 24.82 -16.20
N GLY A 14 16.09 24.04 -16.01
CA GLY A 14 16.07 22.85 -15.16
C GLY A 14 16.09 21.55 -15.96
N ALA A 15 16.70 21.54 -17.15
CA ALA A 15 17.16 20.29 -17.75
C ALA A 15 18.35 19.81 -16.92
N ILE A 16 18.06 19.24 -15.75
CA ILE A 16 18.95 18.24 -15.15
C ILE A 16 19.18 17.24 -16.27
N ALA A 17 20.45 17.02 -16.64
CA ALA A 17 20.84 16.11 -17.70
C ALA A 17 20.04 14.80 -17.56
N THR A 18 19.18 14.55 -18.55
CA THR A 18 18.16 13.49 -18.52
C THR A 18 18.76 12.09 -18.36
N ASP A 19 20.04 11.92 -18.69
CA ASP A 19 20.73 10.63 -18.67
C ASP A 19 21.30 10.24 -17.31
N ASP A 20 21.44 11.16 -16.35
CA ASP A 20 21.97 10.83 -15.01
C ASP A 20 20.86 10.51 -14.00
N ILE A 21 19.65 11.06 -14.17
CA ILE A 21 18.51 10.78 -13.28
C ILE A 21 18.13 9.29 -13.30
N CYS A 22 18.21 8.63 -14.45
CA CYS A 22 17.89 7.21 -14.57
C CYS A 22 19.04 6.28 -14.16
N LYS A 23 20.23 6.82 -13.85
CA LYS A 23 21.42 6.06 -13.43
C LYS A 23 21.62 6.04 -11.92
N ASP A 24 21.24 7.12 -11.24
CA ASP A 24 21.43 7.28 -9.79
C ASP A 24 20.18 6.87 -9.00
N GLY A 25 20.08 5.58 -8.64
CA GLY A 25 19.17 5.10 -7.60
C GLY A 25 17.69 4.98 -7.98
N GLY A 26 16.93 4.19 -7.20
CA GLY A 26 15.52 3.89 -7.50
C GLY A 26 14.65 5.15 -7.49
N GLY A 27 13.72 5.25 -8.45
CA GLY A 27 12.96 6.49 -8.72
C GLY A 27 12.29 7.16 -7.53
N GLY A 28 11.89 6.42 -6.50
CA GLY A 28 11.32 7.04 -5.30
C GLY A 28 12.33 7.67 -4.34
N GLU A 29 13.64 7.39 -4.41
CA GLU A 29 14.65 8.17 -3.66
C GLU A 29 14.84 9.56 -4.26
N MET A 30 14.82 9.64 -5.59
CA MET A 30 14.77 10.89 -6.36
C MET A 30 13.52 11.71 -6.00
N CYS A 31 12.35 11.07 -5.97
CA CYS A 31 11.11 11.73 -5.59
C CYS A 31 10.98 12.01 -4.09
N ARG A 32 11.74 11.33 -3.23
CA ARG A 32 11.78 11.58 -1.77
C ARG A 32 12.49 12.87 -1.41
N ASN A 33 13.53 13.29 -2.15
CA ASN A 33 14.21 14.58 -1.89
C ASN A 33 13.29 15.80 -2.11
N LEU A 34 12.15 15.62 -2.78
CA LEU A 34 11.13 16.66 -2.96
C LEU A 34 10.15 16.75 -1.78
N SER A 35 10.35 15.95 -0.74
CA SER A 35 9.36 15.70 0.30
C SER A 35 10.02 15.80 1.68
N GLU A 36 9.61 16.78 2.49
CA GLU A 36 9.77 16.77 3.96
C GLU A 36 8.95 15.63 4.62
N VAL A 37 8.66 14.60 3.84
CA VAL A 37 7.72 13.53 4.11
C VAL A 37 8.53 12.41 4.76
N GLY A 38 8.83 12.61 6.04
CA GLY A 38 8.99 11.46 6.92
C GLY A 38 7.74 10.59 6.80
N TYR A 39 7.91 9.26 6.96
CA TYR A 39 6.88 8.21 6.97
C TYR A 39 5.48 8.79 7.15
N PHE A 40 4.66 8.81 6.09
CA PHE A 40 3.31 9.34 6.14
C PHE A 40 2.54 8.62 7.25
N GLN A 41 2.48 9.25 8.42
CA GLN A 41 1.61 8.80 9.50
C GLN A 41 0.19 9.03 9.04
N PHE A 42 -0.70 8.12 9.43
CA PHE A 42 -2.11 8.30 9.17
C PHE A 42 -2.58 9.66 9.73
N PRO A 43 -3.35 10.45 8.96
CA PRO A 43 -3.76 11.79 9.36
C PRO A 43 -4.48 11.77 10.71
N GLN A 44 -4.08 12.66 11.62
CA GLN A 44 -4.66 12.72 12.97
C GLN A 44 -5.86 13.65 13.03
N ARG A 45 -5.94 14.59 12.07
CA ARG A 45 -6.96 15.64 11.94
C ARG A 45 -7.22 15.92 10.46
N VAL A 46 -8.36 16.55 10.16
CA VAL A 46 -8.70 16.98 8.78
C VAL A 46 -7.63 17.89 8.19
N ALA A 47 -7.07 18.81 8.99
CA ALA A 47 -5.99 19.69 8.55
C ALA A 47 -4.71 18.93 8.13
N ASP A 48 -4.49 17.71 8.63
CA ASP A 48 -3.38 16.87 8.17
C ASP A 48 -3.62 16.38 6.75
N ILE A 49 -4.86 15.98 6.42
CA ILE A 49 -5.24 15.59 5.05
C ILE A 49 -4.97 16.75 4.09
N ASP A 50 -5.43 17.95 4.43
CA ASP A 50 -5.26 19.14 3.58
C ASP A 50 -3.80 19.50 3.36
N ARG A 51 -2.97 19.35 4.41
CA ARG A 51 -1.53 19.57 4.33
C ARG A 51 -0.82 18.49 3.52
N MET A 52 -1.23 17.22 3.65
CA MET A 52 -0.60 16.08 2.99
C MET A 52 -0.96 16.01 1.51
N CYS A 53 -2.18 16.37 1.13
CA CYS A 53 -2.68 16.30 -0.24
C CYS A 53 -1.75 16.87 -1.32
N PRO A 54 -1.30 18.14 -1.25
CA PRO A 54 -0.40 18.68 -2.26
C PRO A 54 0.97 17.98 -2.28
N LEU A 55 1.42 17.42 -1.15
CA LEU A 55 2.69 16.70 -1.05
C LEU A 55 2.60 15.31 -1.70
N VAL A 56 1.52 14.56 -1.40
CA VAL A 56 1.29 13.23 -1.99
C VAL A 56 1.08 13.36 -3.50
N LEU A 57 0.27 14.31 -3.97
CA LEU A 57 0.06 14.52 -5.40
C LEU A 57 1.36 14.86 -6.13
N LYS A 58 2.17 15.77 -5.58
CA LYS A 58 3.49 16.11 -6.14
C LYS A 58 4.43 14.89 -6.18
N PHE A 59 4.40 14.05 -5.15
CA PHE A 59 5.18 12.82 -5.12
C PHE A 59 4.73 11.83 -6.19
N MET A 60 3.42 11.64 -6.36
CA MET A 60 2.87 10.76 -7.39
C MET A 60 3.14 11.27 -8.81
N ASP A 61 3.05 12.58 -9.04
CA ASP A 61 3.41 13.21 -10.32
C ASP A 61 4.91 13.01 -10.62
N CYS A 62 5.78 13.12 -9.61
CA CYS A 62 7.20 12.82 -9.77
C CYS A 62 7.45 11.35 -10.16
N LEU A 63 6.75 10.40 -9.52
CA LEU A 63 6.88 8.98 -9.85
C LEU A 63 6.45 8.71 -11.29
N LYS A 64 5.34 9.31 -11.72
CA LYS A 64 4.84 9.21 -13.09
C LYS A 64 5.82 9.80 -14.10
N ASP A 65 6.34 11.00 -13.84
CA ASP A 65 7.35 11.64 -14.69
C ASP A 65 8.65 10.83 -14.77
N TYR A 66 9.03 10.18 -13.67
CA TYR A 66 10.19 9.30 -13.62
C TYR A 66 9.94 8.03 -14.45
N GLU A 67 8.78 7.39 -14.29
CA GLU A 67 8.38 6.23 -15.09
C GLU A 67 8.40 6.54 -16.59
N ASP A 68 7.78 7.66 -17.00
CA ASP A 68 7.70 8.08 -18.41
C ASP A 68 9.09 8.35 -19.02
N LYS A 69 10.10 8.70 -18.21
CA LYS A 69 11.47 9.01 -18.66
C LYS A 69 12.44 7.83 -18.55
N CYS A 70 12.33 7.04 -17.49
CA CYS A 70 13.34 6.05 -17.10
C CYS A 70 12.86 4.60 -17.18
N GLY A 71 11.57 4.36 -17.42
CA GLY A 71 10.97 3.03 -17.40
C GLY A 71 10.50 2.58 -16.02
N ALA A 72 9.42 1.79 -15.98
CA ALA A 72 8.81 1.29 -14.74
C ALA A 72 9.73 0.33 -13.97
N GLU A 73 10.60 -0.38 -14.67
CA GLU A 73 11.54 -1.36 -14.11
C GLU A 73 12.61 -0.76 -13.18
N LYS A 74 12.73 0.58 -13.16
CA LYS A 74 13.69 1.32 -12.33
C LYS A 74 13.09 1.86 -11.03
N ILE A 75 11.81 1.61 -10.76
CA ILE A 75 11.15 2.01 -9.52
C ILE A 75 11.21 0.85 -8.52
N TYR A 76 12.32 0.75 -7.77
CA TYR A 76 12.59 -0.37 -6.86
C TYR A 76 11.77 -0.39 -5.56
N LEU A 77 11.06 0.70 -5.25
CA LEU A 77 10.51 0.88 -3.91
C LEU A 77 9.26 0.03 -3.64
N ILE A 78 8.53 -0.36 -4.69
CA ILE A 78 7.38 -1.26 -4.70
C ILE A 78 7.32 -1.81 -6.14
N ASN A 79 6.80 -3.01 -6.38
CA ASN A 79 6.58 -3.59 -7.72
C ASN A 79 5.48 -2.79 -8.48
N TYR A 80 5.68 -1.49 -8.68
CA TYR A 80 4.73 -0.55 -9.26
C TYR A 80 4.60 -0.84 -10.75
N SER A 81 3.45 -1.39 -11.13
CA SER A 81 2.99 -1.23 -12.51
C SER A 81 2.46 0.19 -12.71
N ARG A 82 2.55 0.71 -13.95
CA ARG A 82 1.90 1.95 -14.38
C ARG A 82 0.47 2.07 -13.88
N ARG A 83 -0.28 0.98 -14.04
CA ARG A 83 -1.68 0.85 -13.64
C ARG A 83 -1.85 1.18 -12.15
N LYS A 84 -0.95 0.68 -11.31
CA LYS A 84 -1.01 0.91 -9.87
C LYS A 84 -0.68 2.35 -9.50
N VAL A 85 0.30 2.98 -10.15
CA VAL A 85 0.60 4.41 -9.96
C VAL A 85 -0.63 5.24 -10.31
N GLU A 86 -1.29 4.94 -11.43
CA GLU A 86 -2.54 5.59 -11.83
C GLU A 86 -3.67 5.35 -10.82
N ALA A 87 -3.81 4.14 -10.28
CA ALA A 87 -4.80 3.82 -9.25
C ALA A 87 -4.60 4.66 -7.97
N LEU A 88 -3.35 4.78 -7.49
CA LEU A 88 -3.02 5.61 -6.32
C LEU A 88 -3.19 7.11 -6.58
N ILE A 89 -2.86 7.60 -7.78
CA ILE A 89 -3.14 8.99 -8.17
C ILE A 89 -4.64 9.25 -8.12
N ASN A 90 -5.46 8.37 -8.70
CA ASN A 90 -6.91 8.52 -8.72
C ASN A 90 -7.50 8.47 -7.30
N LEU A 91 -7.04 7.55 -6.46
CA LEU A 91 -7.42 7.46 -5.04
C LEU A 91 -7.03 8.74 -4.29
N THR A 92 -5.79 9.21 -4.45
CA THR A 92 -5.32 10.44 -3.80
C THR A 92 -6.14 11.64 -4.22
N ASN A 93 -6.42 11.80 -5.52
CA ASN A 93 -7.26 12.87 -6.03
C ASN A 93 -8.65 12.87 -5.40
N ASP A 94 -9.28 11.69 -5.27
CA ASP A 94 -10.58 11.58 -4.62
C ASP A 94 -10.53 11.85 -3.11
N ILE A 95 -9.45 11.51 -2.41
CA ILE A 95 -9.28 11.88 -0.99
C ILE A 95 -9.04 13.39 -0.83
N CYS A 96 -8.37 14.02 -1.80
CA CYS A 96 -7.98 15.42 -1.74
C CYS A 96 -9.04 16.40 -2.22
N ARG A 97 -10.03 15.95 -2.99
CA ARG A 97 -11.12 16.80 -3.46
C ARG A 97 -12.18 16.96 -2.36
N GLU A 98 -12.45 18.20 -1.95
CA GLU A 98 -13.32 18.54 -0.81
C GLU A 98 -14.73 17.95 -0.88
N ASP A 99 -15.32 17.89 -2.08
CA ASP A 99 -16.67 17.41 -2.35
C ASP A 99 -16.75 15.91 -2.67
N SER A 100 -15.62 15.20 -2.62
CA SER A 100 -15.57 13.78 -2.93
C SER A 100 -16.29 12.96 -1.86
N PRO A 101 -17.17 12.02 -2.25
CA PRO A 101 -17.80 11.10 -1.30
C PRO A 101 -16.78 10.36 -0.42
N LEU A 102 -15.67 9.92 -1.00
CA LEU A 102 -14.62 9.20 -0.27
C LEU A 102 -13.99 10.08 0.82
N ARG A 103 -13.69 11.34 0.51
CA ARG A 103 -13.13 12.28 1.49
C ARG A 103 -14.13 12.56 2.62
N ILE A 104 -15.39 12.80 2.29
CA ILE A 104 -16.44 13.07 3.27
C ILE A 104 -16.57 11.90 4.24
N SER A 105 -16.65 10.66 3.73
CA SER A 105 -16.76 9.45 4.55
C SER A 105 -15.48 9.17 5.35
N LEU A 106 -14.30 9.42 4.78
CA LEU A 106 -13.02 9.32 5.50
C LEU A 106 -12.97 10.31 6.68
N ILE A 107 -13.31 11.58 6.45
CA ILE A 107 -13.32 12.61 7.50
C ILE A 107 -14.30 12.26 8.62
N ALA A 108 -15.49 11.75 8.26
CA ALA A 108 -16.50 11.34 9.23
C ALA A 108 -15.99 10.23 10.18
N ASN A 109 -15.16 9.31 9.68
CA ASN A 109 -14.66 8.15 10.42
C ASN A 109 -13.22 8.33 10.96
N LEU A 110 -12.53 9.41 10.58
CA LEU A 110 -11.10 9.64 10.83
C LEU A 110 -10.71 9.47 12.30
N ASN A 111 -11.50 10.05 13.19
CA ASN A 111 -11.20 10.05 14.63
C ASN A 111 -11.23 8.66 15.24
N CYS A 112 -12.05 7.74 14.73
CA CYS A 112 -12.09 6.37 15.22
C CYS A 112 -11.00 5.54 14.54
N MET A 113 -10.92 5.61 13.21
CA MET A 113 -9.96 4.82 12.41
C MET A 113 -8.52 5.06 12.83
N LYS A 114 -8.13 6.28 13.20
CA LYS A 114 -6.75 6.57 13.62
C LYS A 114 -6.29 5.74 14.82
N ASN A 115 -7.19 5.39 15.74
CA ASN A 115 -6.85 4.57 16.89
C ASN A 115 -6.66 3.12 16.48
N GLN A 116 -7.49 2.62 15.57
CA GLN A 116 -7.33 1.25 15.05
C GLN A 116 -6.05 1.11 14.24
N ILE A 117 -5.72 2.10 13.41
CA ILE A 117 -4.45 2.10 12.67
C ILE A 117 -3.24 2.18 13.62
N ALA A 118 -3.31 2.97 14.69
CA ALA A 118 -2.23 3.05 15.67
C ALA A 118 -2.03 1.72 16.44
N ASN A 119 -3.10 0.96 16.66
CA ASN A 119 -3.07 -0.32 17.38
C ASN A 119 -3.06 -1.54 16.44
N HIS A 120 -3.06 -1.33 15.12
CA HIS A 120 -3.17 -2.38 14.09
C HIS A 120 -2.12 -3.46 14.29
N HIS A 121 -0.89 -3.06 14.64
CA HIS A 121 0.19 -4.00 14.88
C HIS A 121 -0.14 -4.97 16.04
N SER A 122 -0.53 -4.45 17.21
CA SER A 122 -0.84 -5.29 18.36
C SER A 122 -2.17 -6.03 18.22
N ASN A 123 -3.13 -5.46 17.50
CA ASN A 123 -4.47 -6.03 17.37
C ASN A 123 -4.51 -7.16 16.33
N CYS A 124 -3.70 -7.05 15.27
CA CYS A 124 -3.72 -7.94 14.11
C CYS A 124 -2.38 -8.57 13.82
N VAL A 125 -1.33 -7.77 13.54
CA VAL A 125 -0.02 -8.29 13.08
C VAL A 125 0.57 -9.31 14.04
N ASP A 126 0.63 -9.00 15.34
CA ASP A 126 1.21 -9.91 16.32
C ASP A 126 0.42 -11.24 16.40
N LYS A 127 -0.92 -11.18 16.37
CA LYS A 127 -1.76 -12.39 16.41
C LYS A 127 -1.61 -13.26 15.17
N ILE A 128 -1.55 -12.63 13.99
CA ILE A 128 -1.39 -13.34 12.72
C ILE A 128 -0.01 -13.98 12.66
N ARG A 129 1.05 -13.27 13.11
CA ARG A 129 2.39 -13.84 13.20
C ARG A 129 2.39 -15.06 14.12
N ASP A 130 1.77 -14.99 15.28
CA ASP A 130 1.70 -16.12 16.21
C ASP A 130 0.93 -17.32 15.59
N GLN A 131 -0.13 -17.05 14.83
CA GLN A 131 -0.89 -18.08 14.10
C GLN A 131 -0.10 -18.71 12.94
N LEU A 132 0.73 -17.92 12.26
CA LEU A 132 1.51 -18.35 11.10
C LEU A 132 2.94 -18.76 11.45
N GLU A 133 3.34 -18.71 12.72
CA GLU A 133 4.73 -18.97 13.16
C GLU A 133 5.22 -20.35 12.69
N LYS A 134 4.38 -21.39 12.81
CA LYS A 134 4.74 -22.75 12.34
C LYS A 134 4.94 -22.80 10.83
N LEU A 135 4.11 -22.10 10.07
CA LEU A 135 4.21 -22.03 8.60
C LEU A 135 5.44 -21.22 8.19
N GLU A 136 5.70 -20.09 8.86
CA GLU A 136 6.89 -19.27 8.62
C GLU A 136 8.17 -20.07 8.90
N PHE A 137 8.23 -20.79 10.02
CA PHE A 137 9.35 -21.66 10.36
C PHE A 137 9.56 -22.76 9.31
N TYR A 138 8.48 -23.43 8.91
CA TYR A 138 8.52 -24.45 7.85
C TYR A 138 9.10 -23.89 6.55
N ILE A 139 8.64 -22.70 6.13
CA ILE A 139 9.13 -22.04 4.92
C ILE A 139 10.61 -21.69 5.06
N GLN A 140 11.03 -21.13 6.21
CA GLN A 140 12.43 -20.77 6.45
C GLN A 140 13.39 -21.98 6.43
N GLU A 141 12.96 -23.14 6.91
CA GLU A 141 13.76 -24.38 6.83
C GLU A 141 14.00 -24.80 5.37
N PHE A 142 12.96 -24.76 4.52
CA PHE A 142 13.09 -25.07 3.09
C PHE A 142 13.97 -24.07 2.32
N GLU A 143 14.02 -22.80 2.74
CA GLU A 143 14.87 -21.79 2.11
C GLU A 143 16.37 -22.11 2.29
N GLN A 144 16.74 -22.63 3.47
CA GLN A 144 18.11 -23.00 3.79
C GLN A 144 18.58 -24.24 3.01
N GLU A 145 17.67 -25.12 2.62
CA GLU A 145 17.96 -26.33 1.84
C GLU A 145 18.07 -26.08 0.33
N GLN A 146 17.90 -24.82 -0.15
CA GLN A 146 17.92 -24.40 -1.56
C GLN A 146 16.90 -25.09 -2.49
N ASP A 147 15.92 -25.82 -1.93
CA ASP A 147 14.92 -26.57 -2.70
C ASP A 147 13.54 -25.90 -2.69
N MET A 148 13.45 -24.65 -2.20
CA MET A 148 12.18 -23.95 -2.11
C MET A 148 11.63 -23.59 -3.50
N PRO A 149 10.39 -23.99 -3.83
CA PRO A 149 9.67 -23.40 -4.95
C PRO A 149 9.50 -21.89 -4.68
N SER A 150 9.93 -21.02 -5.60
CA SER A 150 9.84 -19.55 -5.47
C SER A 150 8.43 -19.03 -5.10
N ASP A 151 7.42 -19.87 -5.31
CA ASP A 151 6.02 -19.56 -5.15
C ASP A 151 5.53 -19.71 -3.70
N MET A 152 6.22 -20.48 -2.85
CA MET A 152 5.76 -20.74 -1.47
C MET A 152 5.86 -19.49 -0.57
N TRP A 153 6.93 -18.70 -0.71
CA TRP A 153 7.07 -17.43 -0.01
C TRP A 153 6.00 -16.42 -0.44
N LEU A 154 5.67 -16.39 -1.74
CA LEU A 154 4.64 -15.52 -2.28
C LEU A 154 3.25 -15.90 -1.76
N ASP A 155 2.95 -17.19 -1.69
CA ASP A 155 1.70 -17.71 -1.13
C ASP A 155 1.57 -17.37 0.37
N TYR A 156 2.65 -17.46 1.14
CA TYR A 156 2.70 -17.02 2.53
C TYR A 156 2.47 -15.52 2.68
N GLN A 157 3.16 -14.68 1.89
CA GLN A 157 2.97 -13.22 1.92
C GLN A 157 1.53 -12.85 1.58
N CYS A 158 0.96 -13.51 0.58
CA CYS A 158 -0.43 -13.31 0.21
C CYS A 158 -1.39 -13.69 1.35
N LEU A 159 -1.18 -14.85 2.01
CA LEU A 159 -2.00 -15.29 3.14
C LEU A 159 -1.91 -14.33 4.31
N TYR A 160 -0.69 -13.94 4.67
CA TYR A 160 -0.41 -13.00 5.74
C TYR A 160 -1.16 -11.68 5.53
N HIS A 161 -1.04 -11.05 4.36
CA HIS A 161 -1.70 -9.78 4.08
C HIS A 161 -3.22 -9.91 3.91
N ALA A 162 -3.73 -11.05 3.43
CA ALA A 162 -5.16 -11.32 3.38
C ALA A 162 -5.75 -11.41 4.80
N LEU A 163 -5.10 -12.13 5.71
CA LEU A 163 -5.50 -12.22 7.12
C LEU A 163 -5.37 -10.86 7.82
N GLU A 164 -4.33 -10.08 7.50
CA GLU A 164 -4.13 -8.74 8.04
C GLU A 164 -5.28 -7.80 7.70
N ILE A 165 -5.71 -7.79 6.43
CA ILE A 165 -6.85 -6.98 5.99
C ILE A 165 -8.14 -7.47 6.62
N ALA A 166 -8.37 -8.79 6.69
CA ALA A 166 -9.56 -9.35 7.30
C ALA A 166 -9.66 -8.98 8.80
N CYS A 167 -8.55 -9.12 9.53
CA CYS A 167 -8.47 -8.71 10.93
C CYS A 167 -8.71 -7.21 11.09
N TYR A 168 -8.05 -6.37 10.30
CA TYR A 168 -8.22 -4.91 10.36
C TYR A 168 -9.67 -4.50 10.04
N ALA A 169 -10.30 -5.13 9.05
CA ALA A 169 -11.70 -4.89 8.72
C ALA A 169 -12.62 -5.26 9.89
N SER A 170 -12.41 -6.41 10.54
CA SER A 170 -13.18 -6.81 11.73
C SER A 170 -12.98 -5.84 12.88
N ASP A 171 -11.73 -5.49 13.19
CA ASP A 171 -11.37 -4.56 14.28
C ASP A 171 -11.98 -3.17 14.07
N VAL A 172 -11.95 -2.65 12.84
CA VAL A 172 -12.60 -1.38 12.49
C VAL A 172 -14.13 -1.51 12.55
N SER A 173 -14.71 -2.60 12.08
CA SER A 173 -16.17 -2.81 12.12
C SER A 173 -16.70 -2.84 13.55
N GLU A 174 -16.02 -3.59 14.42
CA GLU A 174 -16.40 -3.77 15.81
C GLU A 174 -16.25 -2.48 16.63
N ASN A 175 -15.17 -1.73 16.41
CA ASN A 175 -14.85 -0.56 17.22
C ASN A 175 -15.31 0.78 16.63
N CYS A 176 -15.44 0.87 15.31
CA CYS A 176 -15.79 2.10 14.59
C CYS A 176 -17.08 2.00 13.78
N GLY A 177 -17.65 0.80 13.65
CA GLY A 177 -18.88 0.56 12.92
C GLY A 177 -18.67 0.26 11.44
N LYS A 178 -19.73 -0.27 10.81
CA LYS A 178 -19.70 -0.78 9.43
C LYS A 178 -19.34 0.28 8.39
N GLU A 179 -19.66 1.55 8.64
CA GLU A 179 -19.30 2.63 7.71
C GLU A 179 -17.78 2.85 7.64
N ALA A 180 -17.09 2.85 8.78
CA ALA A 180 -15.64 2.94 8.85
C ALA A 180 -14.95 1.74 8.19
N GLU A 181 -15.51 0.53 8.38
CA GLU A 181 -15.05 -0.68 7.69
C GLU A 181 -15.17 -0.50 6.17
N ASN A 182 -16.35 -0.09 5.67
CA ASN A 182 -16.58 0.07 4.24
C ASN A 182 -15.63 1.10 3.62
N VAL A 183 -15.40 2.24 4.28
CA VAL A 183 -14.44 3.27 3.81
C VAL A 183 -13.02 2.71 3.78
N SER A 184 -12.61 1.98 4.83
CA SER A 184 -11.30 1.37 4.90
C SER A 184 -11.07 0.37 3.77
N MET A 185 -12.07 -0.49 3.53
CA MET A 185 -12.03 -1.50 2.47
C MET A 185 -12.08 -0.88 1.08
N GLU A 186 -12.83 0.21 0.88
CA GLU A 186 -12.80 0.98 -0.37
C GLU A 186 -11.38 1.51 -0.65
N ILE A 187 -10.72 2.11 0.35
CA ILE A 187 -9.36 2.64 0.23
C ILE A 187 -8.37 1.51 -0.11
N LEU A 188 -8.39 0.40 0.64
CA LEU A 188 -7.48 -0.75 0.42
C LEU A 188 -7.68 -1.39 -0.96
N THR A 189 -8.94 -1.53 -1.40
CA THR A 189 -9.28 -2.08 -2.70
C THR A 189 -8.80 -1.18 -3.83
N ARG A 190 -9.07 0.13 -3.73
CA ARG A 190 -8.65 1.12 -4.75
C ARG A 190 -7.13 1.34 -4.78
N ALA A 191 -6.45 1.08 -3.66
CA ALA A 191 -5.00 1.08 -3.60
C ALA A 191 -4.36 -0.17 -4.20
N GLU A 192 -5.16 -1.16 -4.61
CA GLU A 192 -4.71 -2.47 -5.11
C GLU A 192 -3.76 -3.15 -4.10
N TYR A 193 -4.00 -2.96 -2.78
CA TYR A 193 -3.05 -3.38 -1.73
C TYR A 193 -2.74 -4.88 -1.75
N LEU A 194 -3.76 -5.73 -1.90
CA LEU A 194 -3.54 -7.18 -2.00
C LEU A 194 -2.90 -7.59 -3.33
N ASP A 195 -3.10 -6.84 -4.41
CA ASP A 195 -2.59 -7.25 -5.73
C ASP A 195 -1.05 -7.27 -5.76
N ASP A 196 -0.39 -6.56 -4.83
CA ASP A 196 1.06 -6.60 -4.63
C ASP A 196 1.59 -7.95 -4.14
N PHE A 197 0.81 -8.59 -3.27
CA PHE A 197 1.21 -9.81 -2.56
C PHE A 197 0.51 -11.03 -3.12
N CYS A 198 -0.65 -10.85 -3.74
CA CYS A 198 -1.59 -11.89 -4.15
C CYS A 198 -1.85 -11.92 -5.65
N PRO A 199 -0.88 -12.36 -6.47
CA PRO A 199 -1.17 -12.67 -7.86
C PRO A 199 -2.23 -13.76 -7.94
N GLN A 200 -2.94 -13.82 -9.08
CA GLN A 200 -4.11 -14.67 -9.24
C GLN A 200 -3.86 -16.15 -8.91
N ARG A 201 -2.65 -16.65 -9.19
CA ARG A 201 -2.24 -18.03 -8.84
C ARG A 201 -2.19 -18.28 -7.33
N SER A 202 -1.65 -17.34 -6.55
CA SER A 202 -1.56 -17.46 -5.08
C SER A 202 -2.94 -17.45 -4.41
N ARG A 203 -3.95 -16.82 -5.04
CA ARG A 203 -5.33 -16.85 -4.53
C ARG A 203 -5.92 -18.26 -4.51
N GLU A 204 -5.53 -19.10 -5.46
CA GLU A 204 -5.98 -20.50 -5.55
C GLU A 204 -5.23 -21.36 -4.52
N SER A 205 -3.90 -21.20 -4.41
CA SER A 205 -3.08 -21.88 -3.39
C SER A 205 -3.51 -21.56 -1.96
N ILE A 206 -3.89 -20.32 -1.66
CA ILE A 206 -4.29 -19.91 -0.31
C ILE A 206 -5.48 -20.67 0.21
N ILE A 207 -6.45 -20.99 -0.64
CA ILE A 207 -7.61 -21.77 -0.22
C ILE A 207 -7.15 -23.16 0.25
N GLU A 208 -6.12 -23.73 -0.37
CA GLU A 208 -5.54 -25.01 0.04
C GLU A 208 -4.72 -24.88 1.33
N VAL A 209 -3.91 -23.83 1.46
CA VAL A 209 -3.14 -23.55 2.70
C VAL A 209 -4.07 -23.29 3.88
N MET A 210 -5.13 -22.51 3.68
CA MET A 210 -6.16 -22.27 4.70
C MET A 210 -6.85 -23.56 5.11
N LYS A 211 -7.19 -24.44 4.17
CA LYS A 211 -7.74 -25.77 4.51
C LYS A 211 -6.76 -26.61 5.30
N MET A 212 -5.46 -26.58 4.97
CA MET A 212 -4.44 -27.29 5.75
C MET A 212 -4.33 -26.73 7.17
N LEU A 213 -4.34 -25.42 7.32
CA LEU A 213 -4.35 -24.76 8.64
C LEU A 213 -5.63 -25.08 9.41
N GLU A 214 -6.80 -25.05 8.78
CA GLU A 214 -8.07 -25.46 9.40
C GLU A 214 -8.07 -26.93 9.81
N LEU A 215 -7.46 -27.83 9.02
CA LEU A 215 -7.35 -29.26 9.35
C LEU A 215 -6.37 -29.51 10.50
N GLU A 216 -5.30 -28.72 10.64
CA GLU A 216 -4.40 -28.77 11.80
C GLU A 216 -5.01 -28.07 13.05
N LEU A 217 -5.90 -27.10 12.85
CA LEU A 217 -6.60 -26.36 13.90
C LEU A 217 -7.95 -26.98 14.29
N GLU A 218 -8.50 -27.93 13.53
CA GLU A 218 -9.62 -28.77 13.98
C GLU A 218 -9.19 -29.79 15.06
N ASP A 219 -7.88 -30.02 15.22
CA ASP A 219 -7.30 -30.68 16.40
C ASP A 219 -7.19 -29.73 17.62
N GLU A 220 -7.37 -28.41 17.45
CA GLU A 220 -7.47 -27.40 18.52
C GLU A 220 -8.55 -26.33 18.20
N THR A 221 -9.82 -26.69 18.41
CA THR A 221 -11.04 -25.85 18.29
C THR A 221 -10.83 -24.35 18.53
N ASP A 222 -10.88 -23.52 17.48
CA ASP A 222 -11.64 -22.26 17.36
C ASP A 222 -11.21 -21.44 16.11
N LEU A 223 -11.87 -21.68 14.96
CA LEU A 223 -11.73 -20.82 13.75
C LEU A 223 -13.06 -20.53 13.03
N LYS A 224 -14.17 -21.03 13.55
CA LYS A 224 -15.50 -20.98 12.90
C LYS A 224 -16.17 -19.59 12.87
N THR A 225 -15.51 -18.55 13.36
CA THR A 225 -16.09 -17.20 13.41
C THR A 225 -15.41 -16.19 12.49
N LEU A 226 -14.42 -16.59 11.70
CA LEU A 226 -13.72 -15.68 10.77
C LEU A 226 -14.33 -15.63 9.36
N PHE A 227 -15.37 -16.44 9.06
CA PHE A 227 -16.07 -16.43 7.77
C PHE A 227 -17.58 -16.73 7.92
#